data_AF-X6MB06-F1
#
_entry.id   AF-X6MB06-F1
#
_cell.length_a   1.000
_cell.length_b   1.000
_cell.length_c   1.000
_cell.angle_alpha   90.00
_cell.angle_beta   90.00
_cell.angle_gamma   90.00
#
_symmetry.space_group_name_H-M   'P 1'
#
loop_
_entity.id
_entity.type
_entity.pdbx_description
1 polymer ?
#
loop_
_entity_poly.entity_id
_entity_poly.type
_entity_poly.pdbx_seq_one_letter_code
_entity_poly.pdbx_strand_id
1 'polypeptide(L)'
;MSSHPWNIYTIGHSNYPVSKFVDVLKEHKIATVVDIRAAPFSRNAPDYGIKSLQSLCGQNQINYEWKGDLLGGKHKYQQLMKKLRNESECKLLIESIFKSIKHPCVLLCSEWNVNNCHRKDISDALLQWGICKSVQHLWLSSDHSNAFCKEHQVAINELPKDKEKTHDQSKKKQVNPLYMTPNHRFELSNFFFFFRKFFNIFQGFFFFFLQRVVPWKISRDDLLVKSAACLIPDESLWGPIQEIRKKYDKSYHRWMPHINFLYPFVSPDLFEWHTKEFITEKLKNIKPFEIEFSEFSYFDQQPSEKVPDPDVYVFLLPKESPQNSVQHLYDTLIALYPICHSKKNKDQFHAHLTVGQFKRSEVRKWVDEFNKSWKKVSWKVTHLSLISRPDFDTPFDVKIKIPLGDQ
;
A
#
# COMPACT_ATOMS: atom_id res chain seq x y z
N MET A 1 -38.85 6.67 11.40
CA MET A 1 -39.10 6.85 9.95
C MET A 1 -37.78 6.64 9.21
N SER A 2 -37.70 5.50 8.54
CA SER A 2 -36.58 5.01 7.75
C SER A 2 -36.75 5.45 6.28
N SER A 3 -35.86 6.31 5.76
CA SER A 3 -35.68 6.49 4.32
C SER A 3 -34.38 7.23 4.00
N HIS A 4 -33.21 6.61 4.23
CA HIS A 4 -31.96 7.14 3.68
C HIS A 4 -31.36 6.12 2.71
N PRO A 5 -31.61 6.26 1.41
CA PRO A 5 -30.76 5.66 0.43
C PRO A 5 -30.04 6.80 -0.29
N TRP A 6 -29.18 7.55 0.43
CA TRP A 6 -28.28 8.48 -0.25
C TRP A 6 -27.40 7.69 -1.22
N ASN A 7 -27.17 8.23 -2.41
CA ASN A 7 -26.11 7.76 -3.28
C ASN A 7 -24.88 8.60 -2.96
N ILE A 8 -23.86 7.98 -2.40
CA ILE A 8 -22.63 8.67 -2.02
C ILE A 8 -21.61 8.46 -3.14
N TYR A 9 -20.92 9.53 -3.52
CA TYR A 9 -19.83 9.45 -4.47
C TYR A 9 -18.49 9.41 -3.75
N THR A 10 -17.46 8.92 -4.42
CA THR A 10 -16.09 9.07 -3.95
C THR A 10 -15.19 9.46 -5.12
N ILE A 11 -14.16 10.24 -4.87
CA ILE A 11 -13.19 10.65 -5.89
C ILE A 11 -11.79 10.78 -5.28
N GLY A 12 -10.79 10.33 -6.03
CA GLY A 12 -9.39 10.50 -5.68
C GLY A 12 -8.80 11.58 -6.57
N HIS A 13 -8.18 12.62 -6.00
CA HIS A 13 -7.67 13.70 -6.85
C HIS A 13 -6.39 13.35 -7.60
N SER A 14 -5.52 12.51 -7.04
CA SER A 14 -4.27 12.10 -7.70
C SER A 14 -3.48 13.29 -8.26
N ASN A 15 -3.21 13.30 -9.57
CA ASN A 15 -2.65 14.42 -10.32
C ASN A 15 -3.68 15.07 -11.27
N TYR A 16 -4.98 14.91 -11.01
CA TYR A 16 -6.03 15.44 -11.89
C TYR A 16 -6.03 16.96 -11.92
N PRO A 17 -6.08 17.60 -13.10
CA PRO A 17 -6.28 19.04 -13.17
C PRO A 17 -7.54 19.46 -12.41
N VAL A 18 -7.44 20.51 -11.62
CA VAL A 18 -8.55 20.99 -10.77
C VAL A 18 -9.78 21.39 -11.59
N SER A 19 -9.58 21.89 -12.82
CA SER A 19 -10.68 22.15 -13.75
C SER A 19 -11.50 20.90 -14.04
N LYS A 20 -10.84 19.78 -14.34
CA LYS A 20 -11.51 18.49 -14.60
C LYS A 20 -12.19 17.92 -13.37
N PHE A 21 -11.61 18.12 -12.19
CA PHE A 21 -12.26 17.78 -10.94
C PHE A 21 -13.61 18.49 -10.81
N VAL A 22 -13.67 19.81 -11.05
CA VAL A 22 -14.93 20.56 -10.99
C VAL A 22 -15.93 20.10 -12.05
N ASP A 23 -15.48 19.81 -13.27
CA ASP A 23 -16.35 19.30 -14.34
C ASP A 23 -17.07 18.02 -13.91
N VAL A 24 -16.33 17.08 -13.30
CA VAL A 24 -16.89 15.83 -12.75
C VAL A 24 -17.90 16.11 -11.64
N LEU A 25 -17.60 17.05 -10.73
CA LEU A 25 -18.54 17.41 -9.67
C LEU A 25 -19.85 17.97 -10.22
N LYS A 26 -19.77 18.81 -11.27
CA LYS A 26 -20.95 19.40 -11.92
C LYS A 26 -21.76 18.36 -12.67
N GLU A 27 -21.10 17.48 -13.43
CA GLU A 27 -21.73 16.39 -14.16
C GLU A 27 -22.59 15.51 -13.24
N HIS A 28 -22.05 15.16 -12.06
CA HIS A 28 -22.74 14.36 -11.05
C HIS A 28 -23.60 15.18 -10.08
N LYS A 29 -23.75 16.50 -10.31
CA LYS A 29 -24.53 17.43 -9.49
C LYS A 29 -24.19 17.34 -8.00
N ILE A 30 -22.90 17.21 -7.70
CA ILE A 30 -22.39 17.11 -6.34
C ILE A 30 -22.67 18.42 -5.60
N ALA A 31 -23.37 18.32 -4.48
CA ALA A 31 -23.69 19.45 -3.62
C ALA A 31 -22.59 19.71 -2.57
N THR A 32 -21.90 18.66 -2.10
CA THR A 32 -20.86 18.79 -1.08
C THR A 32 -19.64 17.91 -1.37
N VAL A 33 -18.45 18.50 -1.29
CA VAL A 33 -17.17 17.78 -1.21
C VAL A 33 -16.83 17.54 0.26
N VAL A 34 -16.72 16.29 0.65
CA VAL A 34 -16.32 15.85 1.98
C VAL A 34 -14.87 15.40 1.92
N ASP A 35 -13.96 16.26 2.36
CA ASP A 35 -12.54 15.98 2.32
C ASP A 35 -12.13 15.14 3.52
N ILE A 36 -11.83 13.87 3.25
CA ILE A 36 -11.42 12.89 4.24
C ILE A 36 -9.90 12.71 4.25
N ARG A 37 -9.11 13.66 3.75
CA ARG A 37 -7.64 13.60 3.85
C ARG A 37 -7.22 14.01 5.26
N ALA A 38 -6.37 13.23 5.91
CA ALA A 38 -5.86 13.53 7.25
C ALA A 38 -5.17 14.90 7.34
N ALA A 39 -4.50 15.31 6.26
CA ALA A 39 -3.94 16.64 6.08
C ALA A 39 -4.17 17.09 4.63
N PRO A 40 -5.11 18.01 4.37
CA PRO A 40 -5.46 18.50 3.03
C PRO A 40 -4.47 19.58 2.55
N PHE A 41 -3.18 19.26 2.63
CA PHE A 41 -2.09 20.11 2.18
C PHE A 41 -1.12 19.29 1.34
N SER A 42 -0.79 19.79 0.15
CA SER A 42 0.17 19.15 -0.75
C SER A 42 1.09 20.21 -1.35
N ARG A 43 2.40 19.97 -1.29
CA ARG A 43 3.40 20.78 -2.01
C ARG A 43 3.39 20.51 -3.52
N ASN A 44 2.97 19.30 -3.93
CA ASN A 44 3.00 18.86 -5.32
C ASN A 44 1.69 19.15 -6.07
N ALA A 45 0.60 19.37 -5.33
CA ALA A 45 -0.72 19.70 -5.86
C ALA A 45 -1.32 20.87 -5.04
N PRO A 46 -0.73 22.08 -5.12
CA PRO A 46 -1.13 23.23 -4.31
C PRO A 46 -2.59 23.65 -4.54
N ASP A 47 -3.13 23.39 -5.72
CA ASP A 47 -4.52 23.68 -6.06
C ASP A 47 -5.53 22.78 -5.32
N TYR A 48 -5.09 21.63 -4.80
CA TYR A 48 -5.88 20.77 -3.90
C TYR A 48 -5.64 21.07 -2.42
N GLY A 49 -4.97 22.18 -2.10
CA GLY A 49 -4.87 22.68 -0.72
C GLY A 49 -6.25 23.11 -0.20
N ILE A 50 -6.47 22.99 1.11
CA ILE A 50 -7.76 23.31 1.76
C ILE A 50 -8.33 24.69 1.36
N LYS A 51 -7.50 25.74 1.36
CA LYS A 51 -7.93 27.10 1.01
C LYS A 51 -8.32 27.20 -0.48
N SER A 52 -7.54 26.56 -1.35
CA SER A 52 -7.77 26.52 -2.78
C SER A 52 -9.07 25.79 -3.10
N LEU A 53 -9.31 24.63 -2.48
CA LEU A 53 -10.54 23.86 -2.65
C LEU A 53 -11.76 24.57 -2.08
N GLN A 54 -11.65 25.23 -0.92
CA GLN A 54 -12.74 26.03 -0.36
C GLN A 54 -13.15 27.15 -1.32
N SER A 55 -12.18 27.91 -1.83
CA SER A 55 -12.42 28.98 -2.79
C SER A 55 -13.05 28.44 -4.08
N LEU A 56 -12.47 27.39 -4.65
CA LEU A 56 -12.95 26.73 -5.87
C LEU A 56 -14.37 26.19 -5.73
N CYS A 57 -14.67 25.47 -4.64
CA CYS A 57 -16.00 24.93 -4.40
C CYS A 57 -17.01 26.07 -4.22
N GLY A 58 -16.65 27.12 -3.46
CA GLY A 58 -17.48 28.32 -3.27
C GLY A 58 -17.82 29.02 -4.58
N GLN A 59 -16.84 29.23 -5.46
CA GLN A 59 -17.04 29.82 -6.80
C GLN A 59 -18.01 29.00 -7.68
N ASN A 60 -18.09 27.69 -7.43
CA ASN A 60 -18.95 26.77 -8.17
C ASN A 60 -20.24 26.38 -7.41
N GLN A 61 -20.55 27.07 -6.31
CA GLN A 61 -21.74 26.82 -5.47
C GLN A 61 -21.80 25.39 -4.89
N ILE A 62 -20.63 24.81 -4.61
CA ILE A 62 -20.45 23.50 -4.00
C ILE A 62 -19.96 23.72 -2.57
N ASN A 63 -20.56 23.01 -1.61
CA ASN A 63 -20.09 23.04 -0.23
C ASN A 63 -18.77 22.27 -0.11
N TYR A 64 -17.86 22.75 0.73
CA TYR A 64 -16.64 22.02 1.08
C TYR A 64 -16.59 21.82 2.59
N GLU A 65 -16.52 20.57 3.02
CA GLU A 65 -16.36 20.18 4.42
C GLU A 65 -15.14 19.30 4.61
N TRP A 66 -14.19 19.75 5.41
CA TRP A 66 -13.07 18.92 5.82
C TRP A 66 -13.44 18.10 7.05
N LYS A 67 -13.31 16.76 6.95
CA LYS A 67 -13.55 15.79 8.03
C LYS A 67 -12.34 14.88 8.26
N GLY A 68 -11.13 15.36 7.93
CA GLY A 68 -9.90 14.58 8.05
C GLY A 68 -9.43 14.32 9.49
N ASP A 69 -9.93 15.10 10.44
CA ASP A 69 -9.75 14.88 11.88
C ASP A 69 -10.50 13.63 12.38
N LEU A 70 -11.67 13.36 11.82
CA LEU A 70 -12.53 12.24 12.15
C LEU A 70 -12.32 11.04 11.23
N LEU A 71 -12.36 11.26 9.91
CA LEU A 71 -12.38 10.22 8.88
C LEU A 71 -11.06 10.07 8.13
N GLY A 72 -10.04 10.84 8.50
CA GLY A 72 -8.83 10.95 7.70
C GLY A 72 -7.76 9.92 7.99
N GLY A 73 -7.24 9.30 6.93
CA GLY A 73 -6.08 8.40 6.95
C GLY A 73 -6.39 7.01 7.51
N LYS A 74 -5.98 5.95 6.78
CA LYS A 74 -6.24 4.54 7.10
C LYS A 74 -5.96 4.21 8.58
N HIS A 75 -4.82 4.62 9.12
CA HIS A 75 -4.47 4.35 10.53
C HIS A 75 -5.31 5.13 11.55
N LYS A 76 -5.67 6.39 11.28
CA LYS A 76 -6.46 7.21 12.20
C LYS A 76 -7.93 6.79 12.20
N TYR A 77 -8.49 6.49 11.03
CA TYR A 77 -9.82 5.87 10.90
C TYR A 77 -9.87 4.50 11.61
N GLN A 78 -8.90 3.61 11.36
CA GLN A 78 -8.83 2.34 12.07
C GLN A 78 -8.64 2.51 13.59
N GLN A 79 -7.91 3.53 14.02
CA GLN A 79 -7.81 3.87 15.45
C GLN A 79 -9.13 4.43 16.01
N LEU A 80 -9.87 5.25 15.27
CA LEU A 80 -11.21 5.70 15.65
C LEU A 80 -12.12 4.50 15.85
N MET A 81 -12.15 3.59 14.86
CA MET A 81 -12.89 2.33 14.90
C MET A 81 -12.48 1.41 16.05
N LYS A 82 -11.22 1.47 16.51
CA LYS A 82 -10.72 0.70 17.67
C LYS A 82 -10.94 1.40 19.02
N LYS A 83 -10.87 2.74 19.06
CA LYS A 83 -11.01 3.56 20.29
C LYS A 83 -12.47 3.66 20.72
N LEU A 84 -13.37 3.75 19.75
CA LEU A 84 -14.80 3.58 19.94
C LEU A 84 -15.07 2.07 20.07
N ARG A 85 -15.10 1.58 21.30
CA ARG A 85 -15.15 0.14 21.62
C ARG A 85 -16.43 -0.58 21.16
N ASN A 86 -17.40 0.14 20.60
CA ASN A 86 -18.67 -0.38 20.10
C ASN A 86 -18.92 0.07 18.66
N GLU A 87 -19.23 -0.88 17.77
CA GLU A 87 -19.64 -0.62 16.37
C GLU A 87 -20.82 0.37 16.28
N SER A 88 -21.72 0.36 17.27
CA SER A 88 -22.89 1.23 17.35
C SER A 88 -22.53 2.71 17.49
N GLU A 89 -21.48 3.07 18.26
CA GLU A 89 -21.08 4.48 18.44
C GLU A 89 -20.37 5.02 17.19
N CYS A 90 -19.50 4.22 16.58
CA CYS A 90 -18.90 4.53 15.27
C CYS A 90 -19.97 4.79 14.21
N LYS A 91 -20.96 3.89 14.16
CA LYS A 91 -22.10 3.99 13.25
C LYS A 91 -22.86 5.28 13.48
N LEU A 92 -23.21 5.62 14.72
CA LEU A 92 -23.92 6.86 15.04
C LEU A 92 -23.12 8.11 14.66
N LEU A 93 -21.82 8.13 14.91
CA LEU A 93 -20.94 9.24 14.52
C LEU A 93 -20.93 9.41 12.99
N ILE A 94 -20.63 8.35 12.25
CA ILE A 94 -20.60 8.40 10.78
C ILE A 94 -21.98 8.77 10.23
N GLU A 95 -23.04 8.14 10.73
CA GLU A 95 -24.41 8.46 10.34
C GLU A 95 -24.74 9.94 10.60
N SER A 96 -24.37 10.51 11.75
CA SER A 96 -24.60 11.92 12.06
C SER A 96 -23.87 12.87 11.11
N ILE A 97 -22.63 12.54 10.72
CA ILE A 97 -21.86 13.31 9.74
C ILE A 97 -22.63 13.35 8.41
N PHE A 98 -23.00 12.19 7.86
CA PHE A 98 -23.67 12.13 6.57
C PHE A 98 -25.12 12.62 6.59
N LYS A 99 -25.80 12.62 7.74
CA LYS A 99 -27.11 13.29 7.93
C LYS A 99 -26.99 14.81 7.89
N SER A 100 -25.89 15.37 8.42
CA SER A 100 -25.67 16.82 8.46
C SER A 100 -25.21 17.42 7.13
N ILE A 101 -24.72 16.59 6.20
CA ILE A 101 -24.15 17.01 4.93
C ILE A 101 -25.24 17.09 3.84
N LYS A 102 -25.14 18.11 2.98
CA LYS A 102 -26.01 18.23 1.80
C LYS A 102 -25.61 17.21 0.73
N HIS A 103 -26.59 16.43 0.26
CA HIS A 103 -26.41 15.41 -0.78
C HIS A 103 -26.83 15.91 -2.18
N PRO A 104 -26.33 15.32 -3.28
CA PRO A 104 -25.32 14.24 -3.32
C PRO A 104 -23.94 14.73 -2.87
N CYS A 105 -23.25 13.96 -2.04
CA CYS A 105 -21.91 14.31 -1.57
C CYS A 105 -20.84 13.41 -2.22
N VAL A 106 -19.61 13.92 -2.32
CA VAL A 106 -18.44 13.15 -2.76
C VAL A 106 -17.38 13.08 -1.67
N LEU A 107 -16.86 11.88 -1.39
CA LEU A 107 -15.72 11.68 -0.52
C LEU A 107 -14.41 11.89 -1.28
N LEU A 108 -13.63 12.90 -0.89
CA LEU A 108 -12.37 13.26 -1.52
C LEU A 108 -11.17 12.66 -0.76
N CYS A 109 -10.29 11.96 -1.48
CA CYS A 109 -8.98 11.50 -0.99
C CYS A 109 -7.87 11.82 -2.01
N SER A 110 -6.60 11.60 -1.62
CA SER A 110 -5.45 11.77 -2.52
C SER A 110 -5.23 10.61 -3.48
N GLU A 111 -5.36 9.37 -2.99
CA GLU A 111 -5.16 8.17 -3.79
C GLU A 111 -6.23 8.05 -4.86
N TRP A 112 -5.86 7.79 -6.12
CA TRP A 112 -6.82 7.55 -7.20
C TRP A 112 -7.59 6.23 -7.03
N ASN A 113 -6.89 5.17 -6.64
CA ASN A 113 -7.44 3.83 -6.51
C ASN A 113 -8.15 3.65 -5.16
N VAL A 114 -9.47 3.44 -5.20
CA VAL A 114 -10.28 3.23 -4.00
C VAL A 114 -9.81 2.03 -3.19
N ASN A 115 -9.38 0.93 -3.86
CA ASN A 115 -9.02 -0.32 -3.19
C ASN A 115 -7.80 -0.19 -2.27
N ASN A 116 -6.95 0.80 -2.54
CA ASN A 116 -5.69 1.02 -1.82
C ASN A 116 -5.78 2.22 -0.85
N CYS A 117 -6.98 2.74 -0.58
CA CYS A 117 -7.16 3.90 0.29
C CYS A 117 -8.32 3.70 1.27
N HIS A 118 -8.37 4.53 2.32
CA HIS A 118 -9.40 4.44 3.35
C HIS A 118 -10.80 4.82 2.86
N ARG A 119 -10.96 5.37 1.65
CA ARG A 119 -12.28 5.52 1.01
C ARG A 119 -12.96 4.16 0.88
N LYS A 120 -12.23 3.07 0.64
CA LYS A 120 -12.80 1.71 0.62
C LYS A 120 -13.42 1.36 1.97
N ASP A 121 -12.66 1.53 3.06
CA ASP A 121 -13.13 1.15 4.39
C ASP A 121 -14.37 1.96 4.82
N ILE A 122 -14.42 3.25 4.48
CA ILE A 122 -15.58 4.10 4.72
C ILE A 122 -16.76 3.68 3.81
N SER A 123 -16.50 3.36 2.54
CA SER A 123 -17.54 2.90 1.60
C SER A 123 -18.15 1.57 2.03
N ASP A 124 -17.32 0.63 2.49
CA ASP A 124 -17.76 -0.64 3.07
C ASP A 124 -18.66 -0.39 4.30
N ALA A 125 -18.21 0.44 5.25
CA ALA A 125 -18.97 0.74 6.45
C ALA A 125 -20.32 1.42 6.15
N LEU A 126 -20.33 2.38 5.21
CA LEU A 126 -21.55 3.09 4.80
C LEU A 126 -22.61 2.15 4.23
N LEU A 127 -22.20 1.13 3.48
CA LEU A 127 -23.11 0.13 2.91
C LEU A 127 -23.49 -0.95 3.93
N GLN A 128 -22.52 -1.50 4.65
CA GLN A 128 -22.75 -2.56 5.65
C GLN A 128 -23.68 -2.09 6.78
N TRP A 129 -23.54 -0.84 7.21
CA TRP A 129 -24.39 -0.28 8.26
C TRP A 129 -25.72 0.28 7.77
N GLY A 130 -25.99 0.23 6.46
CA GLY A 130 -27.21 0.74 5.85
C GLY A 130 -27.35 2.26 5.96
N ILE A 131 -26.24 2.99 6.01
CA ILE A 131 -26.21 4.46 6.06
C ILE A 131 -26.52 5.04 4.67
N CYS A 132 -26.14 4.35 3.59
CA CYS A 132 -26.40 4.76 2.22
C CYS A 132 -26.93 3.61 1.36
N LYS A 133 -27.50 3.93 0.18
CA LYS A 133 -28.01 2.93 -0.77
C LYS A 133 -26.89 2.28 -1.57
N SER A 134 -26.00 3.13 -2.03
CA SER A 134 -24.95 2.82 -2.98
C SER A 134 -23.81 3.80 -2.78
N VAL A 135 -22.62 3.32 -3.10
CA VAL A 135 -21.44 4.15 -3.22
C VAL A 135 -20.94 4.05 -4.65
N GLN A 136 -20.64 5.19 -5.28
CA GLN A 136 -20.15 5.27 -6.64
C GLN A 136 -18.75 5.91 -6.67
N HIS A 137 -17.77 5.19 -7.20
CA HIS A 137 -16.42 5.71 -7.37
C HIS A 137 -16.30 6.43 -8.71
N LEU A 138 -15.90 7.68 -8.64
CA LEU A 138 -15.60 8.53 -9.77
C LEU A 138 -14.09 8.52 -10.01
N TRP A 139 -13.70 8.38 -11.27
CA TRP A 139 -12.31 8.57 -11.72
C TRP A 139 -12.29 9.16 -13.13
N LEU A 140 -11.16 9.74 -13.51
CA LEU A 140 -10.92 10.22 -14.87
C LEU A 140 -10.09 9.20 -15.66
N SER A 141 -10.28 9.16 -16.98
CA SER A 141 -9.34 8.48 -17.89
C SER A 141 -7.91 8.97 -17.68
N SER A 142 -6.94 8.17 -18.13
CA SER A 142 -5.52 8.49 -18.05
C SER A 142 -5.12 9.77 -18.77
N ASP A 143 -5.88 10.19 -19.79
CA ASP A 143 -5.73 11.46 -20.52
C ASP A 143 -6.63 12.58 -19.97
N HIS A 144 -7.40 12.31 -18.90
CA HIS A 144 -8.33 13.23 -18.24
C HIS A 144 -9.43 13.79 -19.15
N SER A 145 -9.72 13.10 -20.26
CA SER A 145 -10.75 13.49 -21.22
C SER A 145 -12.16 13.06 -20.78
N ASN A 146 -12.29 11.92 -20.11
CA ASN A 146 -13.57 11.30 -19.77
C ASN A 146 -13.68 10.96 -18.29
N ALA A 147 -14.87 11.18 -17.72
CA ALA A 147 -15.24 10.73 -16.39
C ALA A 147 -15.88 9.34 -16.44
N PHE A 148 -15.55 8.50 -15.47
CA PHE A 148 -16.14 7.17 -15.31
C PHE A 148 -16.66 6.98 -13.90
N CYS A 149 -17.65 6.10 -13.80
CA CYS A 149 -18.30 5.74 -12.56
C CYS A 149 -18.40 4.21 -12.44
N LYS A 150 -18.15 3.69 -11.23
CA LYS A 150 -18.32 2.26 -10.87
C LYS A 150 -18.93 2.18 -9.50
N GLU A 151 -19.92 1.32 -9.37
CA GLU A 151 -20.54 1.01 -8.09
C GLU A 151 -19.58 0.22 -7.18
N HIS A 152 -19.50 0.62 -5.92
CA HIS A 152 -18.74 -0.06 -4.88
C HIS A 152 -19.37 -1.42 -4.59
N GLN A 153 -18.54 -2.47 -4.57
CA GLN A 153 -18.97 -3.80 -4.17
C GLN A 153 -18.34 -4.10 -2.81
N VAL A 154 -19.19 -4.31 -1.80
CA VAL A 154 -18.73 -4.70 -0.46
C VAL A 154 -18.06 -6.07 -0.56
N ALA A 155 -16.81 -6.18 -0.11
CA ALA A 155 -16.21 -7.48 0.12
C ALA A 155 -16.96 -8.16 1.27
N ILE A 156 -17.66 -9.27 1.00
CA ILE A 156 -18.34 -10.05 2.03
C ILE A 156 -17.25 -10.75 2.86
N ASN A 157 -16.67 -10.04 3.81
CA ASN A 157 -15.99 -10.66 4.93
C ASN A 157 -17.08 -11.05 5.93
N GLU A 158 -17.22 -12.35 6.21
CA GLU A 158 -18.00 -12.80 7.34
C GLU A 158 -17.55 -12.02 8.58
N LEU A 159 -18.49 -11.35 9.25
CA LEU A 159 -18.26 -10.71 10.55
C LEU A 159 -17.51 -11.70 11.44
N PRO A 160 -16.53 -11.28 12.26
CA PRO A 160 -16.05 -12.11 13.35
C PRO A 160 -17.30 -12.44 14.18
N LYS A 161 -17.73 -13.71 14.15
CA LYS A 161 -18.79 -14.16 15.05
C LYS A 161 -18.34 -13.79 16.45
N ASP A 162 -19.11 -12.95 17.12
CA ASP A 162 -18.95 -12.73 18.54
C ASP A 162 -18.84 -14.10 19.20
N LYS A 163 -17.66 -14.38 19.77
CA LYS A 163 -17.56 -15.44 20.77
C LYS A 163 -18.33 -14.91 21.96
N GLU A 164 -19.65 -15.13 21.97
CA GLU A 164 -20.43 -15.13 23.19
C GLU A 164 -19.68 -16.03 24.17
N LYS A 165 -19.05 -15.39 25.16
CA LYS A 165 -18.62 -16.07 26.37
C LYS A 165 -19.91 -16.56 27.01
N THR A 166 -20.20 -17.84 26.85
CA THR A 166 -21.20 -18.54 27.63
C THR A 166 -20.77 -18.48 29.09
N HIS A 167 -21.36 -17.53 29.82
CA HIS A 167 -21.49 -17.66 31.25
C HIS A 167 -22.49 -18.77 31.52
N ASP A 168 -22.00 -19.83 32.13
CA ASP A 168 -22.77 -20.88 32.78
C ASP A 168 -23.83 -20.27 33.71
N GLN A 169 -25.10 -20.42 33.34
CA GLN A 169 -26.20 -20.51 34.29
C GLN A 169 -27.22 -21.55 33.81
N SER A 170 -27.13 -22.73 34.43
CA SER A 170 -28.21 -23.70 34.58
C SER A 170 -29.63 -23.09 34.69
N LYS A 171 -30.58 -23.59 33.88
CA LYS A 171 -31.89 -24.17 34.30
C LYS A 171 -32.88 -24.34 33.13
N LYS A 172 -33.19 -25.62 32.86
CA LYS A 172 -34.48 -26.22 32.46
C LYS A 172 -35.56 -25.32 31.80
N LYS A 173 -36.01 -25.70 30.59
CA LYS A 173 -37.28 -26.42 30.35
C LYS A 173 -37.50 -26.76 28.85
N GLN A 174 -37.65 -28.05 28.59
CA GLN A 174 -38.41 -28.66 27.49
C GLN A 174 -39.81 -28.07 27.36
N VAL A 175 -40.32 -27.86 26.13
CA VAL A 175 -41.51 -28.53 25.54
C VAL A 175 -41.47 -28.34 23.99
N ASN A 176 -41.91 -29.38 23.28
CA ASN A 176 -41.84 -29.62 21.84
C ASN A 176 -43.12 -29.11 21.08
N PRO A 177 -43.20 -29.26 19.74
CA PRO A 177 -43.93 -28.40 18.79
C PRO A 177 -45.35 -28.89 18.49
N LEU A 178 -46.14 -28.14 17.70
CA LEU A 178 -47.13 -28.69 16.75
C LEU A 178 -47.92 -27.61 15.95
N TYR A 179 -47.98 -27.82 14.62
CA TYR A 179 -49.13 -27.70 13.68
C TYR A 179 -48.91 -26.95 12.34
N MET A 180 -48.86 -27.80 11.30
CA MET A 180 -49.30 -27.71 9.89
C MET A 180 -50.72 -27.10 9.71
N THR A 181 -51.24 -26.57 8.59
CA THR A 181 -50.97 -26.49 7.12
C THR A 181 -51.91 -25.39 6.48
N PRO A 182 -52.35 -25.39 5.19
CA PRO A 182 -51.78 -24.59 4.10
C PRO A 182 -52.82 -23.71 3.35
N ASN A 183 -52.39 -22.81 2.46
CA ASN A 183 -53.11 -22.61 1.19
C ASN A 183 -52.29 -21.88 0.10
N HIS A 184 -52.54 -22.34 -1.12
CA HIS A 184 -51.82 -22.13 -2.38
C HIS A 184 -51.71 -20.69 -2.89
N ARG A 185 -50.57 -20.37 -3.50
CA ARG A 185 -50.49 -20.03 -4.94
C ARG A 185 -49.07 -20.29 -5.47
N PHE A 186 -49.01 -21.06 -6.55
CA PHE A 186 -47.83 -21.38 -7.34
C PHE A 186 -47.27 -20.14 -8.03
N GLU A 187 -45.94 -19.97 -8.05
CA GLU A 187 -45.20 -19.58 -9.25
C GLU A 187 -43.70 -19.90 -9.14
N LEU A 188 -43.27 -20.81 -10.03
CA LEU A 188 -41.93 -21.01 -10.61
C LEU A 188 -40.67 -20.61 -9.79
N SER A 189 -40.16 -21.53 -8.98
CA SER A 189 -38.80 -21.44 -8.41
C SER A 189 -38.11 -22.80 -8.22
N ASN A 190 -38.25 -23.73 -9.17
CA ASN A 190 -37.59 -25.05 -9.11
C ASN A 190 -36.78 -25.40 -10.37
N PHE A 191 -35.97 -24.46 -10.85
CA PHE A 191 -34.95 -24.77 -11.87
C PHE A 191 -33.50 -24.48 -11.42
N PHE A 192 -33.28 -24.01 -10.17
CA PHE A 192 -31.95 -23.61 -9.69
C PHE A 192 -31.41 -24.38 -8.48
N PHE A 193 -32.04 -25.50 -8.10
CA PHE A 193 -31.57 -26.29 -6.95
C PHE A 193 -30.64 -27.45 -7.32
N PHE A 194 -30.47 -27.77 -8.61
CA PHE A 194 -29.63 -28.88 -9.05
C PHE A 194 -28.21 -28.49 -9.54
N PHE A 195 -27.90 -27.20 -9.68
CA PHE A 195 -26.57 -26.73 -10.12
C PHE A 195 -25.67 -26.17 -9.00
N ARG A 196 -26.10 -26.26 -7.74
CA ARG A 196 -25.41 -25.64 -6.60
C ARG A 196 -24.26 -26.47 -6.00
N LYS A 197 -23.99 -27.66 -6.56
CA LYS A 197 -22.88 -28.53 -6.09
C LYS A 197 -21.65 -28.56 -7.01
N PHE A 198 -21.72 -27.92 -8.19
CA PHE A 198 -20.59 -27.87 -9.15
C PHE A 198 -19.96 -26.48 -9.32
N PHE A 199 -20.54 -25.42 -8.77
CA PHE A 199 -20.09 -24.04 -9.01
C PHE A 199 -19.01 -23.50 -8.04
N ASN A 200 -18.56 -24.31 -7.07
CA ASN A 200 -17.52 -23.93 -6.11
C ASN A 200 -16.08 -24.26 -6.56
N ILE A 201 -15.90 -24.76 -7.78
CA ILE A 201 -14.57 -25.07 -8.33
C ILE A 201 -14.11 -24.00 -9.34
N PHE A 202 -15.04 -23.18 -9.88
CA PHE A 202 -14.73 -22.22 -10.94
C PHE A 202 -14.48 -20.77 -10.51
N GLN A 203 -14.78 -20.37 -9.27
CA GLN A 203 -14.55 -18.98 -8.85
C GLN A 203 -13.08 -18.63 -8.62
N GLY A 204 -12.27 -19.60 -8.16
CA GLY A 204 -10.81 -19.46 -8.20
C GLY A 204 -10.33 -19.33 -9.65
N PHE A 205 -10.81 -20.19 -10.54
CA PHE A 205 -10.38 -20.19 -11.94
C PHE A 205 -10.74 -18.90 -12.70
N PHE A 206 -11.93 -18.32 -12.49
CA PHE A 206 -12.40 -17.14 -13.22
C PHE A 206 -11.72 -15.83 -12.77
N PHE A 207 -11.41 -15.71 -11.48
CA PHE A 207 -10.65 -14.57 -10.94
C PHE A 207 -9.17 -14.64 -11.33
N PHE A 208 -8.59 -15.85 -11.34
CA PHE A 208 -7.24 -16.11 -11.86
C PHE A 208 -7.13 -15.92 -13.38
N PHE A 209 -8.20 -16.19 -14.14
CA PHE A 209 -8.19 -16.03 -15.60
C PHE A 209 -8.26 -14.56 -16.03
N LEU A 210 -9.07 -13.72 -15.37
CA LEU A 210 -9.20 -12.30 -15.72
C LEU A 210 -7.96 -11.45 -15.36
N GLN A 211 -7.25 -11.76 -14.27
CA GLN A 211 -6.00 -11.07 -13.91
C GLN A 211 -4.79 -11.50 -14.75
N ARG A 212 -4.81 -12.69 -15.36
CA ARG A 212 -3.84 -13.08 -16.40
C ARG A 212 -4.04 -12.36 -17.73
N VAL A 213 -5.24 -11.81 -17.97
CA VAL A 213 -5.65 -11.25 -19.27
C VAL A 213 -5.60 -9.71 -19.29
N VAL A 214 -5.59 -9.04 -18.14
CA VAL A 214 -5.38 -7.58 -18.06
C VAL A 214 -4.19 -7.29 -17.15
N PRO A 215 -3.01 -6.92 -17.70
CA PRO A 215 -1.87 -6.56 -16.87
C PRO A 215 -2.20 -5.29 -16.10
N TRP A 216 -2.44 -5.44 -14.78
CA TRP A 216 -2.56 -4.31 -13.89
C TRP A 216 -1.24 -3.54 -13.94
N LYS A 217 -1.29 -2.35 -14.55
CA LYS A 217 -0.10 -1.55 -14.84
C LYS A 217 0.22 -0.72 -13.60
N ILE A 218 1.20 -1.17 -12.82
CA ILE A 218 1.76 -0.40 -11.69
C ILE A 218 2.24 0.95 -12.23
N SER A 219 1.84 2.03 -11.58
CA SER A 219 2.21 3.40 -11.89
C SER A 219 3.29 3.93 -10.93
N ARG A 220 3.89 5.10 -11.23
CA ARG A 220 4.91 5.68 -10.34
C ARG A 220 4.32 6.12 -9.00
N ASP A 221 3.03 6.44 -8.98
CA ASP A 221 2.31 6.85 -7.78
C ASP A 221 2.06 5.68 -6.81
N ASP A 222 2.23 4.44 -7.28
CA ASP A 222 2.13 3.24 -6.45
C ASP A 222 3.45 2.91 -5.71
N LEU A 223 4.51 3.69 -5.95
CA LEU A 223 5.82 3.50 -5.32
C LEU A 223 5.93 4.26 -3.99
N LEU A 224 6.34 3.55 -2.94
CA LEU A 224 6.49 4.06 -1.59
C LEU A 224 7.95 4.02 -1.16
N VAL A 225 8.42 5.13 -0.58
CA VAL A 225 9.72 5.20 0.13
C VAL A 225 9.70 4.44 1.47
N LYS A 226 8.62 3.71 1.75
CA LYS A 226 8.42 2.89 2.94
C LYS A 226 8.47 1.39 2.64
N SER A 227 8.78 1.01 1.40
CA SER A 227 8.98 -0.37 0.98
C SER A 227 10.18 -0.49 0.04
N ALA A 228 10.83 -1.66 0.06
CA ALA A 228 11.95 -1.98 -0.81
C ALA A 228 12.01 -3.48 -1.12
N ALA A 229 12.65 -3.83 -2.23
CA ALA A 229 13.15 -5.17 -2.49
C ALA A 229 14.69 -5.16 -2.38
N CYS A 230 15.24 -6.03 -1.53
CA CYS A 230 16.65 -6.02 -1.21
C CYS A 230 17.20 -7.42 -0.87
N LEU A 231 18.53 -7.54 -0.89
CA LEU A 231 19.23 -8.64 -0.25
C LEU A 231 19.66 -8.21 1.16
N ILE A 232 19.56 -9.13 2.10
CA ILE A 232 19.91 -8.92 3.51
C ILE A 232 20.86 -10.04 3.90
N PRO A 233 22.10 -9.75 4.35
CA PRO A 233 23.01 -10.77 4.87
C PRO A 233 22.41 -11.47 6.10
N ASP A 234 22.85 -12.69 6.39
CA ASP A 234 22.42 -13.39 7.60
C ASP A 234 22.73 -12.57 8.87
N GLU A 235 21.80 -12.57 9.83
CA GLU A 235 21.90 -11.77 11.06
C GLU A 235 23.17 -12.09 11.88
N SER A 236 23.65 -13.33 11.82
CA SER A 236 24.90 -13.77 12.45
C SER A 236 26.12 -12.99 11.95
N LEU A 237 26.05 -12.39 10.76
CA LEU A 237 27.12 -11.64 10.12
C LEU A 237 27.02 -10.13 10.36
N TRP A 238 25.95 -9.66 11.02
CA TRP A 238 25.69 -8.23 11.15
C TRP A 238 26.65 -7.53 12.11
N GLY A 239 27.19 -8.21 13.11
CA GLY A 239 28.01 -7.60 14.18
C GLY A 239 29.09 -6.64 13.65
N PRO A 240 30.06 -7.12 12.83
CA PRO A 240 31.11 -6.28 12.28
C PRO A 240 30.59 -5.12 11.42
N ILE A 241 29.54 -5.33 10.64
CA ILE A 241 28.94 -4.31 9.77
C ILE A 241 28.24 -3.23 10.61
N GLN A 242 27.46 -3.65 11.61
CA GLN A 242 26.66 -2.78 12.45
C GLN A 242 27.51 -1.98 13.44
N GLU A 243 28.67 -2.49 13.86
CA GLU A 243 29.65 -1.72 14.65
C GLU A 243 30.12 -0.45 13.92
N ILE A 244 30.30 -0.54 12.60
CA ILE A 244 30.64 0.62 11.75
C ILE A 244 29.39 1.51 11.58
N ARG A 245 28.26 0.92 11.17
CA ARG A 245 27.02 1.68 10.89
C ARG A 245 26.50 2.44 12.10
N LYS A 246 26.58 1.86 13.30
CA LYS A 246 26.17 2.51 14.55
C LYS A 246 26.90 3.83 14.78
N LYS A 247 28.14 3.94 14.32
CA LYS A 247 28.98 5.15 14.49
C LYS A 247 28.80 6.15 13.34
N TYR A 248 28.61 5.66 12.12
CA TYR A 248 28.79 6.49 10.92
C TYR A 248 27.59 6.54 9.96
N ASP A 249 26.56 5.71 10.16
CA ASP A 249 25.37 5.69 9.30
C ASP A 249 24.16 6.34 9.99
N LYS A 250 23.73 7.49 9.48
CA LYS A 250 22.53 8.20 9.96
C LYS A 250 21.27 7.35 9.82
N SER A 251 21.30 6.33 8.95
CA SER A 251 20.20 5.41 8.70
C SER A 251 20.26 4.12 9.54
N TYR A 252 21.23 3.99 10.46
CA TYR A 252 21.46 2.78 11.27
C TYR A 252 20.20 2.25 11.96
N HIS A 253 19.47 3.10 12.68
CA HIS A 253 18.26 2.69 13.40
C HIS A 253 17.08 2.37 12.47
N ARG A 254 17.11 2.87 11.23
CA ARG A 254 16.00 2.74 10.28
C ARG A 254 16.12 1.47 9.44
N TRP A 255 17.33 1.09 9.06
CA TRP A 255 17.57 0.01 8.11
C TRP A 255 18.49 -1.06 8.70
N MET A 256 18.13 -2.34 8.51
CA MET A 256 19.08 -3.45 8.63
C MET A 256 20.20 -3.34 7.58
N PRO A 257 21.34 -4.04 7.71
CA PRO A 257 22.33 -4.15 6.65
C PRO A 257 21.70 -4.77 5.40
N HIS A 258 21.83 -4.13 4.23
CA HIS A 258 21.12 -4.56 3.03
C HIS A 258 21.81 -4.07 1.74
N ILE A 259 21.53 -4.75 0.62
CA ILE A 259 21.80 -4.30 -0.74
C ILE A 259 20.44 -4.01 -1.40
N ASN A 260 20.17 -2.74 -1.75
CA ASN A 260 18.91 -2.36 -2.39
C ASN A 260 18.89 -2.75 -3.87
N PHE A 261 17.78 -3.34 -4.32
CA PHE A 261 17.51 -3.60 -5.74
C PHE A 261 16.43 -2.64 -6.25
N LEU A 262 15.28 -2.59 -5.56
CA LEU A 262 14.17 -1.73 -5.92
C LEU A 262 13.80 -0.85 -4.72
N TYR A 263 14.01 0.47 -4.85
CA TYR A 263 13.62 1.46 -3.84
C TYR A 263 13.47 2.85 -4.51
N PRO A 264 12.33 3.55 -4.35
CA PRO A 264 11.09 3.11 -3.69
C PRO A 264 10.45 1.91 -4.38
N PHE A 265 9.59 1.17 -3.67
CA PHE A 265 8.96 -0.05 -4.20
C PHE A 265 7.45 -0.06 -3.98
N VAL A 266 6.74 -1.09 -4.45
CA VAL A 266 5.27 -1.15 -4.40
C VAL A 266 4.73 -1.23 -2.97
N SER A 267 3.44 -0.93 -2.80
CA SER A 267 2.75 -1.02 -1.50
C SER A 267 2.88 -2.42 -0.88
N PRO A 268 3.14 -2.53 0.45
CA PRO A 268 3.14 -3.80 1.17
C PRO A 268 1.81 -4.57 1.07
N ASP A 269 0.70 -3.86 0.85
CA ASP A 269 -0.63 -4.46 0.62
C ASP A 269 -0.67 -5.33 -0.66
N LEU A 270 0.34 -5.23 -1.54
CA LEU A 270 0.46 -6.03 -2.77
C LEU A 270 1.43 -7.21 -2.62
N PHE A 271 2.14 -7.28 -1.49
CA PHE A 271 3.24 -8.23 -1.32
C PHE A 271 2.79 -9.68 -1.43
N GLU A 272 1.76 -10.11 -0.70
CA GLU A 272 1.34 -11.52 -0.66
C GLU A 272 0.62 -11.99 -1.93
N TRP A 273 -0.33 -11.19 -2.44
CA TRP A 273 -1.28 -11.64 -3.47
C TRP A 273 -0.87 -11.33 -4.90
N HIS A 274 0.19 -10.54 -5.09
CA HIS A 274 0.65 -10.14 -6.42
C HIS A 274 2.17 -10.24 -6.50
N THR A 275 2.88 -9.41 -5.74
CA THR A 275 4.33 -9.27 -5.89
C THR A 275 5.07 -10.57 -5.64
N LYS A 276 4.70 -11.31 -4.60
CA LYS A 276 5.30 -12.60 -4.28
C LYS A 276 5.14 -13.59 -5.42
N GLU A 277 3.93 -13.75 -5.98
CA GLU A 277 3.67 -14.71 -7.07
C GLU A 277 4.51 -14.39 -8.32
N PHE A 278 4.45 -13.14 -8.82
CA PHE A 278 5.18 -12.74 -10.02
C PHE A 278 6.70 -12.82 -9.87
N ILE A 279 7.24 -12.42 -8.70
CA ILE A 279 8.67 -12.52 -8.43
C ILE A 279 9.06 -14.00 -8.27
N THR A 280 8.30 -14.81 -7.53
CA THR A 280 8.59 -16.24 -7.32
C THR A 280 8.73 -16.95 -8.67
N GLU A 281 7.79 -16.75 -9.60
CA GLU A 281 7.84 -17.35 -10.93
C GLU A 281 9.12 -17.02 -11.71
N LYS A 282 9.70 -15.83 -11.52
CA LYS A 282 10.98 -15.46 -12.15
C LYS A 282 12.19 -15.97 -11.38
N LEU A 283 12.15 -15.93 -10.05
CA LEU A 283 13.28 -16.33 -9.20
C LEU A 283 13.53 -17.84 -9.17
N LYS A 284 12.56 -18.68 -9.54
CA LYS A 284 12.74 -20.13 -9.73
C LYS A 284 13.92 -20.47 -10.66
N ASN A 285 14.19 -19.63 -11.66
CA ASN A 285 15.26 -19.85 -12.62
C ASN A 285 16.63 -19.29 -12.18
N ILE A 286 16.69 -18.57 -11.05
CA ILE A 286 17.94 -18.01 -10.54
C ILE A 286 18.42 -18.89 -9.38
N LYS A 287 19.52 -19.61 -9.58
CA LYS A 287 20.10 -20.45 -8.54
C LYS A 287 20.63 -19.59 -7.37
N PRO A 288 20.56 -20.07 -6.12
CA PRO A 288 21.28 -19.47 -5.01
C PRO A 288 22.76 -19.28 -5.33
N PHE A 289 23.34 -18.17 -4.89
CA PHE A 289 24.72 -17.77 -5.19
C PHE A 289 25.40 -17.20 -3.94
N GLU A 290 26.72 -17.10 -3.95
CA GLU A 290 27.49 -16.56 -2.83
C GLU A 290 27.79 -15.07 -3.06
N ILE A 291 27.77 -14.28 -1.99
CA ILE A 291 28.35 -12.92 -1.97
C ILE A 291 29.44 -12.87 -0.90
N GLU A 292 30.58 -12.29 -1.23
CA GLU A 292 31.64 -11.91 -0.30
C GLU A 292 31.78 -10.38 -0.23
N PHE A 293 31.78 -9.81 0.98
CA PHE A 293 32.16 -8.43 1.25
C PHE A 293 33.62 -8.39 1.70
N SER A 294 34.53 -8.16 0.74
CA SER A 294 35.97 -8.10 1.02
C SER A 294 36.53 -6.70 1.13
N GLU A 295 35.85 -5.71 0.54
CA GLU A 295 36.41 -4.37 0.35
C GLU A 295 35.35 -3.26 0.51
N PHE A 296 35.81 -2.12 1.02
CA PHE A 296 35.08 -0.87 1.09
C PHE A 296 35.41 0.01 -0.10
N SER A 297 34.40 0.74 -0.56
CA SER A 297 34.51 1.79 -1.57
C SER A 297 33.56 2.93 -1.22
N TYR A 298 33.52 3.97 -2.07
CA TYR A 298 32.68 5.13 -1.86
C TYR A 298 32.20 5.73 -3.18
N PHE A 299 31.08 6.46 -3.15
CA PHE A 299 30.60 7.23 -4.29
C PHE A 299 31.16 8.63 -4.19
N ASP A 300 31.99 9.03 -5.15
CA ASP A 300 32.45 10.42 -5.19
C ASP A 300 31.30 11.34 -5.61
N GLN A 301 30.99 12.30 -4.76
CA GLN A 301 30.03 13.35 -5.05
C GLN A 301 30.78 14.64 -5.33
N GLN A 302 30.55 15.22 -6.51
CA GLN A 302 31.22 16.46 -6.90
C GLN A 302 30.87 17.59 -5.94
N PRO A 303 31.86 18.33 -5.43
CA PRO A 303 31.63 19.49 -4.59
C PRO A 303 30.90 20.59 -5.37
N SER A 304 30.23 21.47 -4.65
CA SER A 304 29.57 22.65 -5.21
C SER A 304 29.93 23.89 -4.41
N GLU A 305 29.76 25.09 -4.97
CA GLU A 305 30.02 26.35 -4.25
C GLU A 305 29.28 26.43 -2.91
N LYS A 306 28.06 25.88 -2.84
CA LYS A 306 27.23 25.88 -1.62
C LYS A 306 27.66 24.83 -0.60
N VAL A 307 28.25 23.72 -1.05
CA VAL A 307 28.68 22.60 -0.22
C VAL A 307 30.03 22.11 -0.76
N PRO A 308 31.14 22.74 -0.34
CA PRO A 308 32.48 22.41 -0.85
C PRO A 308 33.00 21.07 -0.34
N ASP A 309 32.48 20.57 0.79
CA ASP A 309 32.84 19.27 1.36
C ASP A 309 31.57 18.45 1.73
N PRO A 310 30.92 17.85 0.72
CA PRO A 310 29.70 17.08 0.94
C PRO A 310 29.99 15.78 1.69
N ASP A 311 28.96 15.26 2.37
CA ASP A 311 29.00 13.90 2.88
C ASP A 311 28.89 12.93 1.69
N VAL A 312 29.78 11.94 1.62
CA VAL A 312 29.79 10.85 0.63
C VAL A 312 29.51 9.52 1.31
N TYR A 313 28.88 8.61 0.56
CA TYR A 313 28.51 7.29 1.08
C TYR A 313 29.70 6.34 0.97
N VAL A 314 30.05 5.71 2.09
CA VAL A 314 30.99 4.58 2.14
C VAL A 314 30.19 3.29 2.25
N PHE A 315 30.59 2.27 1.51
CA PHE A 315 29.87 1.01 1.40
C PHE A 315 30.80 -0.18 1.18
N LEU A 316 30.29 -1.37 1.48
CA LEU A 316 30.91 -2.64 1.11
C LEU A 316 30.50 -3.03 -0.32
N LEU A 317 31.48 -3.47 -1.10
CA LEU A 317 31.26 -4.00 -2.46
C LEU A 317 30.99 -5.50 -2.41
N PRO A 318 29.84 -5.97 -2.93
CA PRO A 318 29.57 -7.40 -3.04
C PRO A 318 30.42 -7.98 -4.18
N LYS A 319 31.18 -9.03 -3.88
CA LYS A 319 31.81 -9.91 -4.87
C LYS A 319 31.00 -11.19 -4.98
N GLU A 320 30.31 -11.37 -6.10
CA GLU A 320 29.42 -12.51 -6.30
C GLU A 320 30.09 -13.71 -6.96
N SER A 321 29.64 -14.91 -6.60
CA SER A 321 30.00 -16.17 -7.24
C SER A 321 28.73 -17.02 -7.48
N PRO A 322 28.35 -17.31 -8.74
CA PRO A 322 29.07 -16.97 -9.97
C PRO A 322 29.00 -15.48 -10.31
N GLN A 323 29.93 -15.02 -11.14
CA GLN A 323 30.00 -13.62 -11.60
C GLN A 323 28.68 -13.19 -12.27
N ASN A 324 28.28 -11.93 -12.08
CA ASN A 324 27.05 -11.33 -12.62
C ASN A 324 25.74 -11.84 -11.99
N SER A 325 25.77 -12.71 -10.97
CA SER A 325 24.54 -13.19 -10.31
C SER A 325 23.68 -12.03 -9.76
N VAL A 326 24.33 -11.03 -9.18
CA VAL A 326 23.68 -9.84 -8.62
C VAL A 326 23.05 -8.98 -9.72
N GLN A 327 23.77 -8.74 -10.83
CA GLN A 327 23.24 -8.00 -11.98
C GLN A 327 22.07 -8.74 -12.62
N HIS A 328 22.17 -10.06 -12.80
CA HIS A 328 21.12 -10.89 -13.38
C HIS A 328 19.84 -10.85 -12.54
N LEU A 329 19.96 -10.91 -11.20
CA LEU A 329 18.83 -10.72 -10.29
C LEU A 329 18.20 -9.34 -10.45
N TYR A 330 19.01 -8.29 -10.56
CA TYR A 330 18.51 -6.92 -10.78
C TYR A 330 17.77 -6.78 -12.11
N ASP A 331 18.34 -7.26 -13.21
CA ASP A 331 17.72 -7.19 -14.54
C ASP A 331 16.37 -7.93 -14.56
N THR A 332 16.30 -9.08 -13.88
CA THR A 332 15.07 -9.86 -13.71
C THR A 332 14.00 -9.07 -12.96
N LEU A 333 14.37 -8.37 -11.89
CA LEU A 333 13.46 -7.54 -11.11
C LEU A 333 13.02 -6.27 -11.86
N ILE A 334 13.91 -5.63 -12.60
CA ILE A 334 13.59 -4.45 -13.42
C ILE A 334 12.70 -4.83 -14.61
N ALA A 335 12.87 -6.01 -15.21
CA ALA A 335 11.97 -6.49 -16.25
C ALA A 335 10.53 -6.66 -15.74
N LEU A 336 10.36 -7.10 -14.49
CA LEU A 336 9.04 -7.20 -13.83
C LEU A 336 8.49 -5.85 -13.37
N TYR A 337 9.35 -4.97 -12.85
CA TYR A 337 8.99 -3.66 -12.32
C TYR A 337 9.77 -2.52 -12.99
N PRO A 338 9.60 -2.26 -14.31
CA PRO A 338 10.38 -1.25 -15.02
C PRO A 338 10.23 0.15 -14.44
N ILE A 339 9.08 0.40 -13.81
CA ILE A 339 8.75 1.69 -13.22
C ILE A 339 9.58 2.04 -11.98
N CYS A 340 10.16 1.03 -11.33
CA CYS A 340 11.08 1.20 -10.21
C CYS A 340 12.48 1.63 -10.66
N HIS A 341 12.76 1.61 -11.97
CA HIS A 341 14.03 2.05 -12.51
C HIS A 341 14.20 3.58 -12.36
N SER A 342 15.27 4.00 -11.67
CA SER A 342 15.58 5.40 -11.44
C SER A 342 16.47 5.97 -12.54
N LYS A 343 15.92 6.89 -13.36
CA LYS A 343 16.67 7.66 -14.36
C LYS A 343 17.75 8.58 -13.76
N LYS A 344 17.79 8.77 -12.44
CA LYS A 344 18.75 9.67 -11.78
C LYS A 344 20.20 9.13 -11.79
N ASN A 345 20.38 7.81 -11.94
CA ASN A 345 21.70 7.17 -11.85
C ASN A 345 22.35 6.90 -13.22
N LYS A 346 22.00 7.68 -14.26
CA LYS A 346 22.46 7.43 -15.64
C LYS A 346 22.24 5.96 -16.08
N ASP A 347 21.13 5.37 -15.61
CA ASP A 347 20.71 3.99 -15.86
C ASP A 347 21.65 2.88 -15.37
N GLN A 348 22.63 3.18 -14.51
CA GLN A 348 23.55 2.17 -13.97
C GLN A 348 23.14 1.68 -12.57
N PHE A 349 23.06 0.36 -12.43
CA PHE A 349 22.93 -0.31 -11.14
C PHE A 349 24.31 -0.53 -10.53
N HIS A 350 24.46 -0.13 -9.28
CA HIS A 350 25.67 -0.33 -8.50
C HIS A 350 25.28 -1.04 -7.22
N ALA A 351 25.48 -2.36 -7.15
CA ALA A 351 25.18 -3.12 -5.95
C ALA A 351 26.17 -2.75 -4.84
N HIS A 352 25.66 -2.40 -3.67
CA HIS A 352 26.47 -2.02 -2.52
C HIS A 352 25.70 -2.14 -1.21
N LEU A 353 26.42 -2.29 -0.09
CA LEU A 353 25.87 -2.20 1.27
C LEU A 353 26.46 -0.98 1.98
N THR A 354 25.66 0.07 2.16
CA THR A 354 26.09 1.31 2.83
C THR A 354 26.45 1.07 4.29
N VAL A 355 27.63 1.54 4.69
CA VAL A 355 28.11 1.45 6.08
C VAL A 355 28.19 2.80 6.80
N GLY A 356 28.13 3.91 6.07
CA GLY A 356 28.17 5.24 6.67
C GLY A 356 28.27 6.37 5.66
N GLN A 357 28.24 7.59 6.18
CA GLN A 357 28.46 8.81 5.41
C GLN A 357 29.61 9.60 6.03
N PHE A 358 30.57 10.03 5.21
CA PHE A 358 31.82 10.66 5.64
C PHE A 358 32.07 11.92 4.83
N LYS A 359 32.85 12.87 5.38
CA LYS A 359 33.28 14.03 4.60
C LYS A 359 34.13 13.61 3.42
N ARG A 360 33.85 14.19 2.24
CA ARG A 360 34.59 13.90 1.00
C ARG A 360 36.09 14.12 1.18
N SER A 361 36.48 15.16 1.92
CA SER A 361 37.89 15.47 2.23
C SER A 361 38.62 14.35 2.99
N GLU A 362 37.90 13.56 3.79
CA GLU A 362 38.46 12.52 4.67
C GLU A 362 38.15 11.09 4.21
N VAL A 363 37.23 10.91 3.25
CA VAL A 363 36.68 9.59 2.90
C VAL A 363 37.75 8.55 2.55
N ARG A 364 38.80 8.97 1.83
CA ARG A 364 39.88 8.07 1.41
C ARG A 364 40.63 7.47 2.60
N LYS A 365 40.91 8.30 3.62
CA LYS A 365 41.55 7.85 4.86
C LYS A 365 40.70 6.78 5.55
N TRP A 366 39.40 7.02 5.70
CA TRP A 366 38.48 6.08 6.33
C TRP A 366 38.35 4.76 5.55
N VAL A 367 38.25 4.83 4.22
CA VAL A 367 38.20 3.63 3.37
C VAL A 367 39.49 2.82 3.49
N ASP A 368 40.66 3.46 3.48
CA ASP A 368 41.94 2.79 3.66
C ASP A 368 42.07 2.13 5.06
N GLU A 369 41.60 2.81 6.11
CA GLU A 369 41.58 2.28 7.49
C GLU A 369 40.63 1.08 7.64
N PHE A 370 39.43 1.15 7.07
CA PHE A 370 38.50 0.04 7.08
C PHE A 370 39.05 -1.15 6.28
N ASN A 371 39.56 -0.93 5.07
CA ASN A 371 40.15 -2.00 4.25
C ASN A 371 41.33 -2.71 4.93
N LYS A 372 42.13 -2.00 5.74
CA LYS A 372 43.24 -2.60 6.50
C LYS A 372 42.78 -3.51 7.64
N SER A 373 41.65 -3.19 8.27
CA SER A 373 41.17 -3.87 9.48
C SER A 373 40.01 -4.85 9.23
N TRP A 374 39.42 -4.80 8.03
CA TRP A 374 38.24 -5.58 7.68
C TRP A 374 38.53 -7.07 7.60
N LYS A 375 37.69 -7.86 8.26
CA LYS A 375 37.62 -9.30 8.05
C LYS A 375 36.50 -9.55 7.07
N LYS A 376 36.82 -10.21 5.96
CA LYS A 376 35.86 -10.54 4.91
C LYS A 376 34.69 -11.35 5.48
N VAL A 377 33.50 -11.08 4.95
CA VAL A 377 32.24 -11.70 5.34
C VAL A 377 31.59 -12.26 4.10
N SER A 378 31.20 -13.53 4.13
CA SER A 378 30.55 -14.19 3.00
C SER A 378 29.27 -14.88 3.43
N TRP A 379 28.27 -14.88 2.56
CA TRP A 379 27.03 -15.62 2.80
C TRP A 379 26.39 -16.09 1.50
N LYS A 380 25.59 -17.15 1.64
CA LYS A 380 24.79 -17.69 0.56
C LYS A 380 23.49 -16.93 0.44
N VAL A 381 23.30 -16.28 -0.70
CA VAL A 381 22.06 -15.64 -1.09
C VAL A 381 21.06 -16.70 -1.53
N THR A 382 20.07 -16.96 -0.68
CA THR A 382 19.02 -17.99 -0.89
C THR A 382 17.65 -17.40 -1.20
N HIS A 383 17.44 -16.11 -0.94
CA HIS A 383 16.16 -15.45 -1.12
C HIS A 383 16.32 -13.95 -1.35
N LEU A 384 15.34 -13.37 -2.03
CA LEU A 384 15.08 -11.93 -2.05
C LEU A 384 14.18 -11.55 -0.87
N SER A 385 14.46 -10.44 -0.19
CA SER A 385 13.61 -9.93 0.88
C SER A 385 12.76 -8.75 0.40
N LEU A 386 11.46 -8.79 0.69
CA LEU A 386 10.57 -7.64 0.59
C LEU A 386 10.38 -7.05 1.98
N ILE A 387 10.77 -5.79 2.14
CA ILE A 387 10.75 -5.10 3.42
C ILE A 387 9.80 -3.92 3.39
N SER A 388 9.22 -3.61 4.54
CA SER A 388 8.41 -2.40 4.69
C SER A 388 8.39 -1.84 6.09
N ARG A 389 7.96 -0.58 6.20
CA ARG A 389 7.70 0.12 7.46
C ARG A 389 6.36 0.85 7.41
N PRO A 390 5.64 0.95 8.54
CA PRO A 390 4.36 1.66 8.57
C PRO A 390 4.52 3.18 8.43
N ASP A 391 5.56 3.76 9.03
CA ASP A 391 5.80 5.21 9.14
C ASP A 391 7.31 5.54 9.13
N PHE A 392 7.67 6.81 9.35
CA PHE A 392 9.06 7.28 9.29
C PHE A 392 9.87 7.10 10.57
N ASP A 393 9.24 6.63 11.65
CA ASP A 393 9.85 6.44 12.97
C ASP A 393 10.10 4.96 13.28
N THR A 394 9.32 4.06 12.68
CA THR A 394 9.43 2.60 12.86
C THR A 394 10.45 1.99 11.90
N PRO A 395 11.46 1.21 12.31
CA PRO A 395 12.44 0.61 11.39
C PRO A 395 11.79 -0.24 10.29
N PHE A 396 12.51 -0.45 9.19
CA PHE A 396 12.12 -1.46 8.21
C PHE A 396 12.09 -2.84 8.85
N ASP A 397 11.11 -3.64 8.43
CA ASP A 397 10.93 -5.02 8.85
C ASP A 397 10.74 -5.92 7.63
N VAL A 398 11.22 -7.17 7.73
CA VAL A 398 11.12 -8.16 6.66
C VAL A 398 9.71 -8.71 6.63
N LYS A 399 8.99 -8.52 5.53
CA LYS A 399 7.62 -8.98 5.37
C LYS A 399 7.53 -10.31 4.65
N ILE A 400 8.28 -10.45 3.57
CA ILE A 400 8.30 -11.67 2.75
C ILE A 400 9.73 -11.99 2.36
N LYS A 401 10.07 -13.28 2.42
CA LYS A 401 11.29 -13.84 1.83
C LYS A 401 10.87 -14.71 0.64
N ILE A 402 11.38 -14.41 -0.54
CA ILE A 402 11.08 -15.13 -1.77
C ILE A 402 12.31 -15.94 -2.17
N PRO A 403 12.24 -17.28 -2.18
CA PRO A 403 13.39 -18.12 -2.45
C PRO A 403 13.91 -17.95 -3.88
N LEU A 404 15.21 -18.17 -4.03
CA LEU A 404 15.90 -18.31 -5.31
C LEU A 404 16.00 -19.81 -5.64
N GLY A 405 15.72 -20.17 -6.88
CA GLY A 405 15.67 -21.56 -7.34
C GLY A 405 14.33 -22.23 -7.08
N ASP A 406 14.15 -23.42 -7.65
CA ASP A 406 13.05 -24.32 -7.26
C ASP A 406 13.35 -24.89 -5.87
N GLN A 407 12.37 -24.79 -4.96
CA GLN A 407 12.39 -25.47 -3.65
C GLN A 407 11.86 -26.89 -3.75
#